data_AF-A0A2G5CTL6-F1
#
_entry.id   AF-A0A2G5CTL6-F1
#
_cell.length_a   1.000
_cell.length_b   1.000
_cell.length_c   1.000
_cell.angle_alpha   90.00
_cell.angle_beta   90.00
_cell.angle_gamma   90.00
#
_symmetry.space_group_name_H-M   'P 1'
#
loop_
_entity.id
_entity.type
_entity.pdbx_description
1 polymer ?
#
loop_
_entity_poly.entity_id
_entity_poly.type
_entity_poly.pdbx_seq_one_letter_code
_entity_poly.pdbx_strand_id
1 'polypeptide(L)'
;MEEEKLPMEVMMEILSRLPVKSLSRFRCVSKTWLKLFTCDDPYFSKLNANHNANYNPTHPGILFTDLKFGVFYVADYNVIDKAERLPFQTSTLNDYKIVAICNGLVCFRDSYLNVYIWNPIIQDHITIPCSPLPSHFTTSNNTLFGFGFHQGTNEYKVIRIVWSCEKNSEGFQSHVSVYTLGTNSTWRILPDYLSGMKYAYEPSVLVTGALHWIAARTLGSCVIVSFDMEHEFFKEIPQPTGIEYKYARIVRVGNMGGYLSLSYSIHKGNVHIWQMKEYGVVESWTQQYVIGQTEIPGSLSWLFLVGTVNDGEIIIMKSLKEFILYNPKNHSIRNLHTSEFTLKNAYTYIGSLVSPTVIDKKTFKTEEGGS
;
A
#
# COMPACT_ATOMS: atom_id res chain seq x y z
N MET A 1 -29.40 42.77 0.99
CA MET A 1 -28.52 42.26 -0.06
C MET A 1 -28.56 40.75 0.04
N GLU A 2 -29.14 40.06 -0.94
CA GLU A 2 -28.90 38.63 -1.08
C GLU A 2 -27.44 38.45 -1.49
N GLU A 3 -26.67 37.69 -0.70
CA GLU A 3 -25.34 37.27 -1.12
C GLU A 3 -25.50 36.39 -2.37
N GLU A 4 -24.92 36.82 -3.50
CA GLU A 4 -24.72 35.96 -4.66
C GLU A 4 -23.87 34.76 -4.24
N LYS A 5 -24.53 33.62 -4.02
CA LYS A 5 -23.84 32.37 -3.71
C LYS A 5 -23.41 31.73 -5.00
N LEU A 6 -22.10 31.49 -5.12
CA LEU A 6 -21.52 30.66 -6.16
C LEU A 6 -22.27 29.31 -6.23
N PRO A 7 -22.60 28.79 -7.43
CA PRO A 7 -23.20 27.47 -7.58
C PRO A 7 -22.31 26.38 -6.95
N MET A 8 -22.95 25.36 -6.38
CA MET A 8 -22.23 24.28 -5.68
C MET A 8 -21.21 23.57 -6.59
N GLU A 9 -21.55 23.35 -7.85
CA GLU A 9 -20.68 22.72 -8.85
C GLU A 9 -19.38 23.52 -9.08
N VAL A 10 -19.49 24.85 -9.18
CA VAL A 10 -18.34 25.74 -9.34
C VAL A 10 -17.48 25.72 -8.08
N MET A 11 -18.09 25.73 -6.89
CA MET A 11 -17.37 25.58 -5.63
C MET A 11 -16.64 24.23 -5.55
N MET A 12 -17.28 23.13 -5.95
CA MET A 12 -16.63 21.82 -5.98
C MET A 12 -15.43 21.80 -6.92
N GLU A 13 -15.54 22.38 -8.11
CA GLU A 13 -14.44 22.48 -9.07
C GLU A 13 -13.26 23.27 -8.49
N ILE A 14 -13.52 24.41 -7.84
CA ILE A 14 -12.47 25.22 -7.19
C ILE A 14 -11.81 24.45 -6.04
N LEU A 15 -12.62 23.90 -5.13
CA LEU A 15 -12.13 23.18 -3.96
C LEU A 15 -11.36 21.92 -4.36
N SER A 16 -11.78 21.23 -5.41
CA SER A 16 -11.13 20.00 -5.88
C SER A 16 -9.69 20.20 -6.36
N ARG A 17 -9.28 21.44 -6.66
CA ARG A 17 -7.91 21.80 -7.06
C ARG A 17 -6.99 22.08 -5.88
N LEU A 18 -7.52 22.14 -4.67
CA LEU A 18 -6.74 22.44 -3.48
C LEU A 18 -6.08 21.19 -2.90
N PRO A 19 -4.90 21.34 -2.27
CA PRO A 19 -4.27 20.24 -1.55
C PRO A 19 -5.20 19.68 -0.45
N VAL A 20 -5.20 18.35 -0.30
CA VAL A 20 -6.04 17.63 0.67
C VAL A 20 -5.84 18.14 2.10
N LYS A 21 -4.60 18.51 2.48
CA LYS A 21 -4.32 19.14 3.78
C LYS A 21 -5.09 20.45 3.98
N SER A 22 -5.23 21.28 2.94
CA SER A 22 -6.01 22.51 3.01
C SER A 22 -7.51 22.20 3.11
N LEU A 23 -8.02 21.27 2.30
CA LEU A 23 -9.42 20.83 2.37
C LEU A 23 -9.79 20.28 3.75
N SER A 24 -8.89 19.51 4.37
CA SER A 24 -9.06 19.00 5.73
C SER A 24 -9.25 20.13 6.75
N ARG A 25 -8.51 21.24 6.63
CA ARG A 25 -8.70 22.43 7.47
C ARG A 25 -10.02 23.13 7.15
N PHE A 26 -10.42 23.19 5.89
CA PHE A 26 -11.63 23.88 5.43
C PHE A 26 -12.94 23.21 5.87
N ARG A 27 -12.88 22.00 6.45
CA ARG A 27 -14.00 21.36 7.16
C ARG A 27 -14.62 22.26 8.24
N CYS A 28 -13.85 23.18 8.84
CA CYS A 28 -14.37 24.09 9.88
C CYS A 28 -15.07 25.34 9.35
N VAL A 29 -15.01 25.62 8.03
CA VAL A 29 -15.50 26.87 7.44
C VAL A 29 -17.03 26.90 7.36
N SER A 30 -17.67 25.80 6.96
CA SER A 30 -19.13 25.72 6.89
C SER A 30 -19.63 24.28 7.02
N LYS A 31 -20.91 24.12 7.41
CA LYS A 31 -21.58 22.81 7.45
C LYS A 31 -21.68 22.18 6.05
N THR A 32 -21.82 22.98 5.00
CA THR A 32 -21.87 22.52 3.61
C THR A 32 -20.54 21.91 3.20
N TRP A 33 -19.43 22.59 3.49
CA TRP A 33 -18.09 22.11 3.17
C TRP A 33 -17.71 20.90 4.02
N LEU A 34 -18.07 20.91 5.31
CA LEU A 34 -17.93 19.73 6.16
C LEU A 34 -18.61 18.52 5.52
N LYS A 35 -19.90 18.63 5.14
CA LYS A 35 -20.64 17.54 4.49
C LYS A 35 -20.02 17.12 3.15
N LEU A 36 -19.60 18.08 2.32
CA LEU A 36 -18.94 17.79 1.04
C LEU A 36 -17.68 16.93 1.24
N PHE A 37 -16.90 17.23 2.27
CA PHE A 37 -15.63 16.55 2.56
C PHE A 37 -15.79 15.27 3.38
N THR A 38 -16.90 15.07 4.11
CA THR A 38 -17.10 13.91 4.99
C THR A 38 -18.09 12.89 4.46
N CYS A 39 -19.03 13.26 3.60
CA CYS A 39 -20.07 12.34 3.14
C CYS A 39 -19.64 11.43 1.98
N ASP A 40 -18.35 11.44 1.60
CA ASP A 40 -17.81 10.71 0.44
C ASP A 40 -18.68 10.97 -0.79
N ASP A 41 -18.85 12.25 -1.16
CA ASP A 41 -19.47 12.62 -2.42
C ASP A 41 -18.59 12.04 -3.55
N PRO A 42 -19.07 11.03 -4.33
CA PRO A 42 -18.24 10.34 -5.29
C PRO A 42 -17.74 11.27 -6.41
N TYR A 43 -18.51 12.31 -6.73
CA TYR A 43 -18.16 13.28 -7.74
C TYR A 43 -17.01 14.18 -7.26
N PHE A 44 -17.11 14.72 -6.05
CA PHE A 44 -16.03 15.53 -5.47
C PHE A 44 -14.74 14.72 -5.26
N SER A 45 -14.85 13.51 -4.72
CA SER A 45 -13.71 12.63 -4.51
C SER A 45 -13.00 12.28 -5.82
N LYS A 46 -13.76 12.00 -6.90
CA LYS A 46 -13.21 11.74 -8.23
C LYS A 46 -12.56 12.98 -8.84
N LEU A 47 -13.18 14.14 -8.71
CA LEU A 47 -12.61 15.42 -9.15
C LEU A 47 -11.29 15.72 -8.46
N ASN A 48 -11.25 15.63 -7.13
CA ASN A 48 -10.03 15.92 -6.36
C ASN A 48 -8.93 14.89 -6.66
N ALA A 49 -9.27 13.60 -6.81
CA ALA A 49 -8.31 12.57 -7.20
C ALA A 49 -7.72 12.84 -8.60
N ASN A 50 -8.56 13.18 -9.58
CA ASN A 50 -8.12 13.50 -10.94
C ASN A 50 -7.24 14.76 -10.99
N HIS A 51 -7.62 15.82 -10.27
CA HIS A 51 -6.84 17.04 -10.21
C HIS A 51 -5.50 16.83 -9.49
N ASN A 52 -5.47 16.05 -8.42
CA ASN A 52 -4.22 15.68 -7.75
C ASN A 52 -3.31 14.84 -8.66
N ALA A 53 -3.88 13.93 -9.46
CA ALA A 53 -3.13 13.14 -10.42
C ALA A 53 -2.57 13.98 -11.60
N ASN A 54 -3.32 15.00 -12.05
CA ASN A 54 -2.98 15.77 -13.25
C ASN A 54 -2.21 17.08 -13.00
N TYR A 55 -2.40 17.75 -11.85
CA TYR A 55 -1.86 19.10 -11.60
C TYR A 55 -0.90 19.20 -10.40
N ASN A 56 -0.89 18.21 -9.49
CA ASN A 56 0.10 18.09 -8.41
C ASN A 56 0.92 16.78 -8.51
N PRO A 57 1.59 16.49 -9.64
CA PRO A 57 2.51 15.36 -9.71
C PRO A 57 3.76 15.56 -8.83
N THR A 58 3.94 16.73 -8.22
CA THR A 58 5.28 17.18 -7.84
C THR A 58 5.81 16.49 -6.59
N HIS A 59 5.06 16.28 -5.50
CA HIS A 59 5.67 15.65 -4.32
C HIS A 59 4.79 14.65 -3.57
N PRO A 60 4.84 13.33 -3.89
CA PRO A 60 4.29 12.34 -2.98
C PRO A 60 5.01 12.47 -1.63
N GLY A 61 4.25 12.50 -0.56
CA GLY A 61 4.83 12.39 0.77
C GLY A 61 5.48 11.01 0.93
N ILE A 62 6.39 10.88 1.88
CA ILE A 62 6.86 9.60 2.38
C ILE A 62 6.17 9.39 3.73
N LEU A 63 5.45 8.28 3.86
CA LEU A 63 4.96 7.81 5.14
C LEU A 63 5.88 6.70 5.65
N PHE A 64 6.34 6.83 6.88
CA PHE A 64 7.25 5.86 7.50
C PHE A 64 6.94 5.66 8.97
N THR A 65 7.43 4.55 9.52
CA THR A 65 7.33 4.26 10.95
C THR A 65 8.69 4.17 11.59
N ASP A 66 8.81 4.72 12.79
CA ASP A 66 9.97 4.52 13.65
C ASP A 66 9.92 3.13 14.32
N LEU A 67 11.04 2.41 14.27
CA LEU A 67 11.24 1.11 14.90
C LEU A 67 11.15 1.16 16.43
N LYS A 68 11.56 2.27 17.05
CA LYS A 68 11.70 2.32 18.51
C LYS A 68 10.37 2.55 19.21
N PHE A 69 9.53 3.42 18.67
CA PHE A 69 8.29 3.86 19.31
C PHE A 69 7.02 3.44 18.56
N GLY A 70 7.14 2.87 17.35
CA GLY A 70 5.98 2.50 16.53
C GLY A 70 5.16 3.71 16.09
N VAL A 71 5.79 4.88 15.96
CA VAL A 71 5.10 6.13 15.61
C VAL A 71 5.12 6.34 14.09
N PHE A 72 3.99 6.79 13.55
CA PHE A 72 3.85 7.16 12.14
C PHE A 72 4.32 8.61 11.90
N TYR A 73 5.02 8.79 10.80
CA TYR A 73 5.46 10.09 10.33
C TYR A 73 5.11 10.26 8.86
N VAL A 74 4.89 11.50 8.45
CA VAL A 74 4.78 11.89 7.04
C VAL A 74 5.70 13.07 6.76
N ALA A 75 6.41 13.02 5.64
CA ALA A 75 7.24 14.13 5.19
C ALA A 75 7.10 14.33 3.68
N ASP A 76 7.40 15.52 3.18
CA ASP A 76 7.72 15.70 1.77
C ASP A 76 9.08 15.02 1.50
N TYR A 77 9.21 14.27 0.41
CA TYR A 77 10.44 13.54 0.13
C TYR A 77 11.66 14.46 -0.07
N ASN A 78 11.47 15.74 -0.41
CA ASN A 78 12.57 16.71 -0.51
C ASN A 78 13.04 17.26 0.84
N VAL A 79 12.20 17.21 1.87
CA VAL A 79 12.47 17.76 3.20
C VAL A 79 12.04 16.78 4.30
N ILE A 80 12.63 15.58 4.26
CA ILE A 80 12.32 14.49 5.19
C ILE A 80 12.63 14.87 6.65
N ASP A 81 13.59 15.78 6.86
CA ASP A 81 13.94 16.36 8.17
C ASP A 81 12.76 17.10 8.83
N LYS A 82 11.80 17.58 8.03
CA LYS A 82 10.57 18.24 8.50
C LYS A 82 9.40 17.26 8.66
N ALA A 83 9.70 15.99 8.94
CA ALA A 83 8.68 14.97 9.15
C ALA A 83 7.69 15.38 10.25
N GLU A 84 6.41 15.36 9.89
CA GLU A 84 5.31 15.60 10.82
C GLU A 84 4.94 14.27 11.49
N ARG A 85 4.91 14.25 12.82
CA ARG A 85 4.36 13.13 13.58
C ARG A 85 2.86 13.04 13.31
N LEU A 86 2.41 11.87 12.88
CA LEU A 86 1.00 11.58 12.76
C LEU A 86 0.50 10.90 14.05
N PRO A 87 -0.43 11.54 14.79
CA PRO A 87 -0.97 10.92 15.99
C PRO A 87 -1.83 9.71 15.59
N PHE A 88 -1.50 8.55 16.12
CA PHE A 88 -2.40 7.40 16.15
C PHE A 88 -2.40 6.88 17.59
N GLN A 89 -3.52 7.06 18.29
CA GLN A 89 -3.64 6.65 19.68
C GLN A 89 -4.23 5.25 19.75
N THR A 90 -3.47 4.30 20.28
CA THR A 90 -4.03 3.06 20.82
C THR A 90 -3.56 2.88 22.25
N SER A 91 -4.22 1.98 22.97
CA SER A 91 -3.94 1.67 24.37
C SER A 91 -2.57 1.03 24.62
N THR A 92 -1.84 0.60 23.57
CA THR A 92 -0.59 -0.16 23.73
C THR A 92 0.52 0.31 22.78
N LEU A 93 1.76 0.26 23.27
CA LEU A 93 2.97 0.40 22.45
C LEU A 93 3.05 -0.81 21.51
N ASN A 94 2.45 -0.69 20.34
CA ASN A 94 2.36 -1.77 19.36
C ASN A 94 3.42 -1.63 18.28
N ASP A 95 4.04 -2.76 17.94
CA ASP A 95 4.88 -2.88 16.75
C ASP A 95 4.00 -2.90 15.49
N TYR A 96 3.68 -1.72 14.96
CA TYR A 96 2.84 -1.64 13.76
C TYR A 96 3.57 -2.11 12.50
N LYS A 97 2.84 -2.82 11.65
CA LYS A 97 3.29 -3.20 10.31
C LYS A 97 2.31 -2.68 9.27
N ILE A 98 2.80 -1.83 8.37
CA ILE A 98 2.01 -1.34 7.24
C ILE A 98 1.75 -2.50 6.29
N VAL A 99 0.47 -2.71 5.98
CA VAL A 99 -0.04 -3.75 5.09
C VAL A 99 -0.15 -3.22 3.66
N ALA A 100 -0.71 -2.01 3.50
CA ALA A 100 -0.77 -1.29 2.23
C ALA A 100 -1.17 0.17 2.45
N ILE A 101 -0.97 0.99 1.42
CA ILE A 101 -1.55 2.34 1.31
C ILE A 101 -2.41 2.34 0.05
N CYS A 102 -3.69 2.71 0.18
CA CYS A 102 -4.62 2.72 -0.95
C CYS A 102 -5.57 3.91 -0.82
N ASN A 103 -5.66 4.74 -1.86
CA ASN A 103 -6.53 5.93 -1.89
C ASN A 103 -6.39 6.84 -0.66
N GLY A 104 -5.16 7.02 -0.16
CA GLY A 104 -4.87 7.81 1.04
C GLY A 104 -5.25 7.16 2.38
N LEU A 105 -5.83 5.95 2.35
CA LEU A 105 -6.01 5.11 3.53
C LEU A 105 -4.75 4.30 3.79
N VAL A 106 -4.30 4.30 5.04
CA VAL A 106 -3.20 3.49 5.53
C VAL A 106 -3.80 2.27 6.23
N CYS A 107 -3.55 1.09 5.67
CA CYS A 107 -3.89 -0.18 6.31
C CYS A 107 -2.65 -0.71 7.02
N PHE A 108 -2.78 -1.03 8.30
CA PHE A 108 -1.70 -1.60 9.10
C PHE A 108 -2.24 -2.53 10.16
N ARG A 109 -1.35 -3.31 10.78
CA ARG A 109 -1.70 -4.24 11.85
C ARG A 109 -0.82 -4.08 13.06
N ASP A 110 -1.34 -4.47 14.22
CA ASP A 110 -0.56 -4.62 15.44
C ASP A 110 0.03 -6.04 15.60
N SER A 111 0.71 -6.26 16.73
CA SER A 111 1.27 -7.55 17.12
C SER A 111 0.21 -8.62 17.40
N TYR A 112 -1.02 -8.23 17.71
CA TYR A 112 -2.17 -9.11 17.91
C TYR A 112 -2.93 -9.42 16.61
N LEU A 113 -2.41 -8.95 15.47
CA LEU A 113 -3.00 -9.11 14.15
C LEU A 113 -4.36 -8.41 13.98
N ASN A 114 -4.70 -7.45 14.84
CA ASN A 114 -5.82 -6.56 14.55
C ASN A 114 -5.42 -5.65 13.39
N VAL A 115 -6.37 -5.41 12.49
CA VAL A 115 -6.15 -4.57 11.31
C VAL A 115 -6.81 -3.22 11.55
N TYR A 116 -6.08 -2.16 11.25
CA TYR A 116 -6.55 -0.78 11.32
C TYR A 116 -6.56 -0.22 9.91
N ILE A 117 -7.67 0.41 9.55
CA ILE A 117 -7.77 1.21 8.32
C ILE A 117 -7.97 2.63 8.75
N TRP A 118 -6.97 3.45 8.46
CA TRP A 118 -6.84 4.79 9.03
C TRP A 118 -6.62 5.80 7.91
N ASN A 119 -7.31 6.93 8.01
CA ASN A 119 -6.98 8.13 7.27
C ASN A 119 -6.27 9.14 8.18
N PRO A 120 -4.95 9.32 8.03
CA PRO A 120 -4.18 10.30 8.82
C PRO A 120 -4.60 11.75 8.65
N ILE A 121 -5.15 12.13 7.50
CA ILE A 121 -5.48 13.53 7.18
C ILE A 121 -6.73 14.01 7.91
N ILE A 122 -7.72 13.13 8.01
CA ILE A 122 -8.98 13.44 8.69
C ILE A 122 -9.07 12.86 10.10
N GLN A 123 -8.07 12.07 10.51
CA GLN A 123 -7.97 11.41 11.83
C GLN A 123 -9.15 10.48 12.12
N ASP A 124 -9.57 9.73 11.10
CA ASP A 124 -10.65 8.76 11.16
C ASP A 124 -10.10 7.35 10.94
N HIS A 125 -10.60 6.37 11.68
CA HIS A 125 -10.17 4.98 11.54
C HIS A 125 -11.28 4.01 11.92
N ILE A 126 -11.16 2.80 11.38
CA ILE A 126 -11.88 1.62 11.86
C ILE A 126 -10.89 0.54 12.28
N THR A 127 -11.32 -0.32 13.19
CA THR A 127 -10.57 -1.47 13.66
C THR A 127 -11.31 -2.74 13.26
N ILE A 128 -10.64 -3.61 12.54
CA ILE A 128 -11.14 -4.92 12.13
C ILE A 128 -10.46 -5.95 13.04
N PRO A 129 -11.22 -6.64 13.91
CA PRO A 129 -10.65 -7.68 14.75
C PRO A 129 -10.08 -8.81 13.87
N CYS A 130 -9.03 -9.45 14.37
CA CYS A 130 -8.42 -10.58 13.66
C CYS A 130 -9.45 -11.70 13.42
N SER A 131 -9.50 -12.23 12.19
CA SER A 131 -10.38 -13.37 11.86
C SER A 131 -10.08 -14.58 12.77
N PRO A 132 -11.10 -15.31 13.26
CA PRO A 132 -10.90 -16.61 13.86
C PRO A 132 -10.11 -17.52 12.92
N LEU A 133 -9.25 -18.38 13.48
CA LEU A 133 -8.51 -19.38 12.73
C LEU A 133 -9.04 -20.79 13.05
N PRO A 134 -9.01 -21.72 12.09
CA PRO A 134 -9.19 -23.13 12.38
C PRO A 134 -8.15 -23.62 13.38
N SER A 135 -8.52 -24.60 14.22
CA SER A 135 -7.71 -25.10 15.34
C SER A 135 -6.33 -25.67 14.97
N HIS A 136 -6.13 -26.07 13.71
CA HIS A 136 -4.85 -26.60 13.21
C HIS A 136 -3.89 -25.51 12.71
N PHE A 137 -4.31 -24.25 12.65
CA PHE A 137 -3.43 -23.12 12.36
C PHE A 137 -2.99 -22.43 13.66
N THR A 138 -1.70 -22.17 13.79
CA THR A 138 -1.16 -21.33 14.87
C THR A 138 -0.91 -19.91 14.36
N THR A 139 -1.19 -18.91 15.19
CA THR A 139 -1.02 -17.48 14.85
C THR A 139 0.45 -17.02 14.82
N SER A 140 1.39 -17.85 15.30
CA SER A 140 2.79 -17.45 15.45
C SER A 140 3.57 -17.60 14.14
N ASN A 141 3.62 -16.49 13.39
CA ASN A 141 4.62 -16.07 12.39
C ASN A 141 4.31 -16.25 10.91
N ASN A 142 3.26 -16.98 10.54
CA ASN A 142 2.89 -17.20 9.13
C ASN A 142 1.57 -16.54 8.77
N THR A 143 1.48 -15.24 8.98
CA THR A 143 0.31 -14.45 8.57
C THR A 143 0.77 -13.23 7.81
N LEU A 144 0.13 -13.01 6.68
CA LEU A 144 0.32 -11.86 5.82
C LEU A 144 -1.03 -11.27 5.47
N PHE A 145 -1.08 -9.95 5.32
CA PHE A 145 -2.26 -9.23 4.89
C PHE A 145 -2.04 -8.51 3.55
N GLY A 146 -3.13 -8.24 2.86
CA GLY A 146 -3.19 -7.22 1.82
C GLY A 146 -4.42 -6.36 1.96
N PHE A 147 -4.36 -5.19 1.34
CA PHE A 147 -5.45 -4.24 1.33
C PHE A 147 -5.46 -3.47 0.02
N GLY A 148 -6.66 -3.28 -0.54
CA GLY A 148 -6.83 -2.56 -1.78
C GLY A 148 -8.27 -2.16 -2.03
N PHE A 149 -8.43 -1.28 -3.01
CA PHE A 149 -9.71 -0.82 -3.53
C PHE A 149 -9.94 -1.39 -4.92
N HIS A 150 -11.11 -1.97 -5.13
CA HIS A 150 -11.53 -2.42 -6.45
C HIS A 150 -12.46 -1.39 -7.09
N GLN A 151 -12.04 -0.82 -8.23
CA GLN A 151 -12.79 0.25 -8.88
C GLN A 151 -14.14 -0.21 -9.44
N GLY A 152 -14.22 -1.44 -9.97
CA GLY A 152 -15.44 -1.96 -10.59
C GLY A 152 -16.57 -2.21 -9.60
N THR A 153 -16.25 -2.74 -8.42
CA THR A 153 -17.24 -2.99 -7.36
C THR A 153 -17.35 -1.84 -6.37
N ASN A 154 -16.44 -0.86 -6.42
CA ASN A 154 -16.36 0.27 -5.49
C ASN A 154 -16.19 -0.19 -4.02
N GLU A 155 -15.42 -1.25 -3.81
CA GLU A 155 -15.22 -1.88 -2.50
C GLU A 155 -13.77 -1.84 -2.07
N TYR A 156 -13.56 -1.66 -0.76
CA TYR A 156 -12.28 -1.95 -0.13
C TYR A 156 -12.29 -3.35 0.45
N LYS A 157 -11.22 -4.11 0.21
CA LYS A 157 -11.07 -5.46 0.76
C LYS A 157 -9.77 -5.58 1.52
N VAL A 158 -9.83 -6.26 2.66
CA VAL A 158 -8.67 -6.75 3.42
C VAL A 158 -8.59 -8.24 3.22
N ILE A 159 -7.43 -8.71 2.80
CA ILE A 159 -7.14 -10.13 2.59
C ILE A 159 -6.20 -10.55 3.71
N ARG A 160 -6.49 -11.67 4.35
CA ARG A 160 -5.58 -12.31 5.28
C ARG A 160 -5.22 -13.69 4.74
N ILE A 161 -3.93 -13.95 4.67
CA ILE A 161 -3.36 -15.23 4.22
C ILE A 161 -2.57 -15.80 5.39
N VAL A 162 -2.94 -17.01 5.81
CA VAL A 162 -2.23 -17.78 6.85
C VAL A 162 -1.73 -19.07 6.23
N TRP A 163 -0.55 -19.55 6.62
CA TRP A 163 -0.03 -20.83 6.13
C TRP A 163 0.66 -21.65 7.22
N SER A 164 0.62 -22.98 7.10
CA SER A 164 1.29 -23.89 8.03
C SER A 164 2.82 -23.82 7.85
N CYS A 165 3.58 -23.97 8.94
CA CYS A 165 5.02 -24.22 8.86
C CYS A 165 5.32 -25.69 8.53
N GLU A 166 4.41 -26.59 8.88
CA GLU A 166 4.56 -28.03 8.67
C GLU A 166 4.12 -28.40 7.26
N LYS A 167 5.01 -29.10 6.55
CA LYS A 167 4.76 -29.61 5.22
C LYS A 167 4.06 -30.96 5.36
N ASN A 168 2.89 -31.11 4.76
CA ASN A 168 2.25 -32.42 4.58
C ASN A 168 2.63 -33.01 3.20
N SER A 169 2.04 -34.14 2.82
CA SER A 169 2.27 -34.78 1.52
C SER A 169 1.92 -33.89 0.31
N GLU A 170 1.08 -32.87 0.50
CA GLU A 170 0.58 -31.95 -0.54
C GLU A 170 1.23 -30.56 -0.51
N GLY A 171 2.04 -30.25 0.51
CA GLY A 171 2.74 -28.96 0.67
C GLY A 171 2.40 -28.24 1.98
N PHE A 172 2.51 -26.92 1.97
CA PHE A 172 1.98 -26.06 3.04
C PHE A 172 0.46 -25.92 2.91
N GLN A 173 -0.27 -26.06 4.01
CA GLN A 173 -1.68 -25.69 4.01
C GLN A 173 -1.79 -24.17 4.14
N SER A 174 -2.71 -23.55 3.41
CA SER A 174 -3.02 -22.13 3.55
C SER A 174 -4.46 -21.95 4.00
N HIS A 175 -4.76 -20.79 4.55
CA HIS A 175 -6.10 -20.36 4.89
C HIS A 175 -6.23 -18.90 4.48
N VAL A 176 -7.24 -18.59 3.67
CA VAL A 176 -7.49 -17.25 3.18
C VAL A 176 -8.84 -16.78 3.67
N SER A 177 -8.86 -15.60 4.28
CA SER A 177 -10.08 -14.90 4.66
C SER A 177 -10.09 -13.50 4.07
N VAL A 178 -11.25 -13.05 3.61
CA VAL A 178 -11.45 -11.71 3.07
C VAL A 178 -12.47 -10.97 3.94
N TYR A 179 -12.18 -9.71 4.19
CA TYR A 179 -13.09 -8.76 4.82
C TYR A 179 -13.38 -7.66 3.81
N THR A 180 -14.65 -7.40 3.54
CA THR A 180 -15.08 -6.32 2.63
C THR A 180 -15.65 -5.19 3.49
N LEU A 181 -15.08 -3.98 3.36
CA LEU A 181 -15.51 -2.84 4.16
C LEU A 181 -16.93 -2.44 3.79
N GLY A 182 -17.75 -2.16 4.81
CA GLY A 182 -19.13 -1.75 4.59
C GLY A 182 -20.05 -2.86 4.07
N THR A 183 -19.64 -4.13 4.03
CA THR A 183 -20.53 -5.27 3.69
C THR A 183 -20.51 -6.31 4.80
N ASN A 184 -21.62 -6.48 5.53
CA ASN A 184 -21.84 -7.47 6.58
C ASN A 184 -20.75 -7.59 7.67
N SER A 185 -19.84 -6.61 7.78
CA SER A 185 -18.75 -6.42 8.76
C SER A 185 -18.12 -7.71 9.34
N THR A 186 -18.00 -8.76 8.53
CA THR A 186 -17.53 -10.08 8.95
C THR A 186 -16.52 -10.65 7.96
N TRP A 187 -15.59 -11.44 8.49
CA TRP A 187 -14.64 -12.19 7.69
C TRP A 187 -15.34 -13.37 7.03
N ARG A 188 -15.09 -13.57 5.73
CA ARG A 188 -15.50 -14.79 5.01
C ARG A 188 -14.28 -15.55 4.52
N ILE A 189 -14.40 -16.87 4.54
CA ILE A 189 -13.34 -17.77 4.11
C ILE A 189 -13.45 -17.97 2.60
N LEU A 190 -12.31 -17.96 1.90
CA LEU A 190 -12.25 -18.35 0.50
C LEU A 190 -11.84 -19.82 0.38
N PRO A 191 -12.63 -20.66 -0.33
CA PRO A 191 -12.32 -22.07 -0.51
C PRO A 191 -11.21 -22.31 -1.54
N ASP A 192 -11.15 -21.47 -2.57
CA ASP A 192 -10.22 -21.62 -3.69
C ASP A 192 -9.01 -20.70 -3.53
N TYR A 193 -7.86 -21.28 -3.22
CA TYR A 193 -6.59 -20.56 -3.10
C TYR A 193 -5.42 -21.43 -3.55
N LEU A 194 -4.31 -20.78 -3.91
CA LEU A 194 -3.06 -21.48 -4.20
C LEU A 194 -2.50 -22.03 -2.88
N SER A 195 -2.76 -23.31 -2.62
CA SER A 195 -2.15 -24.06 -1.52
C SER A 195 -0.65 -24.29 -1.78
N GLY A 196 0.07 -24.67 -0.74
CA GLY A 196 1.47 -25.07 -0.86
C GLY A 196 2.48 -23.92 -0.85
N MET A 197 2.06 -22.72 -0.46
CA MET A 197 2.89 -21.51 -0.57
C MET A 197 3.32 -20.96 0.78
N LYS A 198 4.61 -20.60 0.87
CA LYS A 198 5.15 -19.73 1.92
C LYS A 198 5.28 -18.32 1.37
N TYR A 199 4.64 -17.35 2.01
CA TYR A 199 4.69 -15.95 1.59
C TYR A 199 5.87 -15.22 2.25
N ALA A 200 6.44 -14.25 1.53
CA ALA A 200 7.65 -13.56 1.96
C ALA A 200 7.35 -12.36 2.89
N TYR A 201 7.03 -11.19 2.33
CA TYR A 201 6.96 -9.95 3.08
C TYR A 201 5.75 -9.09 2.68
N GLU A 202 5.21 -8.37 3.67
CA GLU A 202 4.33 -7.21 3.48
C GLU A 202 5.17 -5.99 3.04
N PRO A 203 4.58 -5.03 2.30
CA PRO A 203 3.16 -4.88 1.97
C PRO A 203 2.75 -5.59 0.68
N SER A 204 1.45 -5.75 0.47
CA SER A 204 0.89 -6.10 -0.83
C SER A 204 0.97 -4.95 -1.82
N VAL A 205 1.10 -5.24 -3.12
CA VAL A 205 1.10 -4.22 -4.16
C VAL A 205 -0.15 -4.34 -5.04
N LEU A 206 -0.96 -3.28 -5.12
CA LEU A 206 -2.13 -3.21 -6.00
C LEU A 206 -1.73 -2.66 -7.38
N VAL A 207 -1.89 -3.48 -8.42
CA VAL A 207 -1.67 -3.10 -9.83
C VAL A 207 -2.79 -3.74 -10.66
N THR A 208 -3.39 -2.97 -11.57
CA THR A 208 -4.42 -3.47 -12.51
C THR A 208 -5.54 -4.27 -11.82
N GLY A 209 -6.04 -3.77 -10.69
CA GLY A 209 -7.13 -4.41 -9.95
C GLY A 209 -6.77 -5.67 -9.16
N ALA A 210 -5.50 -6.09 -9.13
CA ALA A 210 -5.06 -7.26 -8.39
C ALA A 210 -3.97 -6.92 -7.35
N LEU A 211 -4.01 -7.58 -6.19
CA LEU A 211 -2.96 -7.50 -5.18
C LEU A 211 -1.87 -8.51 -5.48
N HIS A 212 -0.61 -8.16 -5.23
CA HIS A 212 0.56 -8.98 -5.56
C HIS A 212 1.49 -9.18 -4.37
N TRP A 213 2.03 -10.39 -4.27
CA TRP A 213 3.04 -10.78 -3.28
C TRP A 213 4.12 -11.67 -3.88
N ILE A 214 5.24 -11.73 -3.18
CA ILE A 214 6.24 -12.77 -3.38
C ILE A 214 5.91 -13.98 -2.48
N ALA A 215 5.93 -15.16 -3.08
CA ALA A 215 5.79 -16.44 -2.39
C ALA A 215 6.81 -17.47 -2.88
N ALA A 216 6.90 -18.60 -2.19
CA ALA A 216 7.80 -19.71 -2.50
C ALA A 216 7.10 -21.05 -2.27
N ARG A 217 7.28 -21.98 -3.22
CA ARG A 217 6.81 -23.38 -3.12
C ARG A 217 7.80 -24.25 -2.36
N THR A 218 9.09 -24.01 -2.63
CA THR A 218 10.23 -24.72 -2.04
C THR A 218 11.38 -23.74 -1.75
N LEU A 219 12.34 -24.18 -0.94
CA LEU A 219 13.59 -23.43 -0.70
C LEU A 219 14.28 -23.12 -2.03
N GLY A 220 14.59 -21.83 -2.26
CA GLY A 220 15.27 -21.36 -3.47
C GLY A 220 14.35 -21.10 -4.68
N SER A 221 13.04 -21.33 -4.54
CA SER A 221 12.04 -20.90 -5.53
C SER A 221 11.44 -19.55 -5.13
N CYS A 222 11.01 -18.77 -6.13
CA CYS A 222 10.22 -17.57 -5.94
C CYS A 222 9.15 -17.50 -7.03
N VAL A 223 7.93 -17.14 -6.65
CA VAL A 223 6.80 -16.89 -7.54
C VAL A 223 6.14 -15.58 -7.16
N ILE A 224 5.56 -14.91 -8.16
CA ILE A 224 4.67 -13.77 -7.94
C ILE A 224 3.25 -14.34 -7.89
N VAL A 225 2.58 -14.15 -6.77
CA VAL A 225 1.17 -14.53 -6.60
C VAL A 225 0.34 -13.27 -6.65
N SER A 226 -0.75 -13.32 -7.42
CA SER A 226 -1.76 -12.27 -7.43
C SER A 226 -3.10 -12.75 -6.90
N PHE A 227 -3.84 -11.86 -6.26
CA PHE A 227 -5.25 -12.01 -5.90
C PHE A 227 -6.06 -11.01 -6.70
N ASP A 228 -6.97 -11.52 -7.52
CA ASP A 228 -7.91 -10.73 -8.31
C ASP A 228 -8.97 -10.12 -7.39
N MET A 229 -9.07 -8.80 -7.31
CA MET A 229 -9.98 -8.16 -6.34
C MET A 229 -11.45 -8.21 -6.78
N GLU A 230 -11.73 -8.46 -8.06
CA GLU A 230 -13.09 -8.55 -8.62
C GLU A 230 -13.65 -9.95 -8.43
N HIS A 231 -12.92 -10.95 -8.91
CA HIS A 231 -13.34 -12.34 -8.99
C HIS A 231 -12.85 -13.18 -7.80
N GLU A 232 -11.94 -12.63 -6.99
CA GLU A 232 -11.49 -13.19 -5.71
C GLU A 232 -10.81 -14.55 -5.80
N PHE A 233 -10.03 -14.75 -6.85
CA PHE A 233 -9.20 -15.94 -7.00
C PHE A 233 -7.72 -15.59 -7.05
N PHE A 234 -6.89 -16.60 -6.74
CA PHE A 234 -5.45 -16.50 -6.82
C PHE A 234 -4.94 -17.04 -8.14
N LYS A 235 -3.93 -16.37 -8.70
CA LYS A 235 -3.17 -16.85 -9.86
C LYS A 235 -1.69 -16.54 -9.68
N GLU A 236 -0.86 -17.37 -10.30
CA GLU A 236 0.56 -17.03 -10.46
C GLU A 236 0.72 -16.08 -11.63
N ILE A 237 1.60 -15.11 -11.45
CA ILE A 237 1.99 -14.17 -12.50
C ILE A 237 3.30 -14.67 -13.11
N PRO A 238 3.39 -14.78 -14.45
CA PRO A 238 4.62 -15.12 -15.13
C PRO A 238 5.74 -14.15 -14.75
N GLN A 239 6.96 -14.67 -14.66
CA GLN A 239 8.15 -13.91 -14.25
C GLN A 239 9.09 -13.71 -15.45
N PRO A 240 10.00 -12.71 -15.40
CA PRO A 240 11.00 -12.56 -16.44
C PRO A 240 11.85 -13.84 -16.59
N THR A 241 12.15 -14.22 -17.82
CA THR A 241 13.00 -15.37 -18.12
C THR A 241 14.45 -15.12 -17.70
N GLY A 242 15.13 -16.14 -17.18
CA GLY A 242 16.56 -16.07 -16.84
C GLY A 242 16.89 -15.57 -15.42
N ILE A 243 15.90 -15.43 -14.54
CA ILE A 243 16.13 -15.12 -13.12
C ILE A 243 16.37 -16.40 -12.32
N GLU A 244 17.48 -16.47 -11.58
CA GLU A 244 17.82 -17.58 -10.69
C GLU A 244 17.71 -17.19 -9.20
N TYR A 245 16.70 -17.71 -8.51
CA TYR A 245 16.39 -17.28 -7.14
C TYR A 245 17.23 -17.92 -6.04
N LYS A 246 18.03 -18.94 -6.35
CA LYS A 246 18.76 -19.75 -5.35
C LYS A 246 19.66 -18.92 -4.43
N TYR A 247 20.21 -17.81 -4.94
CA TYR A 247 21.10 -16.91 -4.21
C TYR A 247 20.58 -15.46 -4.12
N ALA A 248 19.28 -15.29 -4.36
CA ALA A 248 18.64 -13.98 -4.30
C ALA A 248 18.70 -13.42 -2.88
N ARG A 249 19.03 -12.13 -2.76
CA ARG A 249 18.98 -11.35 -1.52
C ARG A 249 17.77 -10.44 -1.50
N ILE A 250 17.46 -9.81 -2.62
CA ILE A 250 16.26 -8.99 -2.78
C ILE A 250 15.39 -9.66 -3.83
N VAL A 251 14.14 -9.93 -3.46
CA VAL A 251 13.06 -10.20 -4.41
C VAL A 251 11.83 -9.48 -3.89
N ARG A 252 11.38 -8.44 -4.60
CA ARG A 252 10.24 -7.61 -4.19
C ARG A 252 9.41 -7.24 -5.40
N VAL A 253 8.09 -7.24 -5.22
CA VAL A 253 7.17 -6.61 -6.16
C VAL A 253 6.94 -5.15 -5.79
N GLY A 254 6.65 -4.32 -6.78
CA GLY A 254 6.36 -2.90 -6.61
C GLY A 254 5.37 -2.40 -7.67
N ASN A 255 4.84 -1.21 -7.46
CA ASN A 255 4.15 -0.46 -8.51
C ASN A 255 5.09 0.66 -8.94
N MET A 256 5.50 0.65 -10.20
CA MET A 256 6.37 1.67 -10.76
C MET A 256 5.74 2.23 -12.03
N GLY A 257 5.32 3.49 -11.98
CA GLY A 257 4.64 4.15 -13.11
C GLY A 257 3.35 3.45 -13.55
N GLY A 258 2.62 2.81 -12.62
CA GLY A 258 1.39 2.06 -12.92
C GLY A 258 1.62 0.61 -13.36
N TYR A 259 2.87 0.20 -13.60
CA TYR A 259 3.21 -1.16 -14.00
C TYR A 259 3.65 -1.99 -12.79
N LEU A 260 3.36 -3.30 -12.86
CA LEU A 260 3.92 -4.26 -11.92
C LEU A 260 5.43 -4.34 -12.15
N SER A 261 6.20 -4.08 -11.10
CA SER A 261 7.66 -4.17 -11.13
C SER A 261 8.17 -5.31 -10.26
N LEU A 262 9.31 -5.87 -10.64
CA LEU A 262 10.06 -6.87 -9.89
C LEU A 262 11.48 -6.34 -9.67
N SER A 263 11.86 -6.19 -8.41
CA SER A 263 13.23 -5.85 -8.00
C SER A 263 13.94 -7.09 -7.53
N TYR A 264 15.07 -7.40 -8.15
CA TYR A 264 15.83 -8.63 -7.94
C TYR A 264 17.31 -8.32 -7.76
N SER A 265 17.96 -8.93 -6.76
CA SER A 265 19.42 -8.89 -6.64
C SER A 265 19.97 -10.18 -6.02
N ILE A 266 21.19 -10.53 -6.40
CA ILE A 266 21.99 -11.59 -5.77
C ILE A 266 22.96 -11.01 -4.75
N HIS A 267 23.55 -11.85 -3.90
CA HIS A 267 24.55 -11.41 -2.94
C HIS A 267 25.72 -10.71 -3.63
N LYS A 268 26.01 -9.48 -3.21
CA LYS A 268 27.00 -8.59 -3.82
C LYS A 268 26.78 -8.33 -5.33
N GLY A 269 25.55 -8.49 -5.81
CA GLY A 269 25.16 -8.19 -7.17
C GLY A 269 24.56 -6.80 -7.32
N ASN A 270 24.28 -6.45 -8.58
CA ASN A 270 23.47 -5.29 -8.93
C ASN A 270 21.99 -5.54 -8.58
N VAL A 271 21.23 -4.45 -8.42
CA VAL A 271 19.76 -4.54 -8.30
C VAL A 271 19.15 -4.35 -9.68
N HIS A 272 18.51 -5.39 -10.18
CA HIS A 272 17.80 -5.40 -11.45
C HIS A 272 16.33 -5.05 -11.20
N ILE A 273 15.80 -4.11 -11.96
CA ILE A 273 14.40 -3.68 -11.87
C ILE A 273 13.72 -3.97 -13.20
N TRP A 274 12.77 -4.90 -13.16
CA TRP A 274 11.95 -5.31 -14.30
C TRP A 274 10.55 -4.69 -14.18
N GLN A 275 9.92 -4.42 -15.33
CA GLN A 275 8.51 -4.03 -15.41
C GLN A 275 7.76 -4.90 -16.43
N MET A 276 6.56 -5.32 -16.06
CA MET A 276 5.63 -6.01 -16.95
C MET A 276 4.82 -4.95 -17.70
N LYS A 277 5.10 -4.75 -19.00
CA LYS A 277 4.43 -3.71 -19.80
C LYS A 277 3.00 -4.09 -20.19
N GLU A 278 2.73 -5.38 -20.33
CA GLU A 278 1.40 -5.92 -20.58
C GLU A 278 1.07 -6.94 -19.49
N TYR A 279 0.02 -6.65 -18.72
CA TYR A 279 -0.29 -7.44 -17.54
C TYR A 279 -0.60 -8.90 -17.87
N GLY A 280 0.11 -9.83 -17.23
CA GLY A 280 -0.02 -11.27 -17.44
C GLY A 280 0.77 -11.85 -18.62
N VAL A 281 1.42 -11.01 -19.45
CA VAL A 281 2.19 -11.45 -20.64
C VAL A 281 3.67 -11.55 -20.29
N VAL A 282 4.26 -12.74 -20.40
CA VAL A 282 5.65 -12.99 -19.98
C VAL A 282 6.67 -12.25 -20.84
N GLU A 283 6.43 -12.17 -22.15
CA GLU A 283 7.29 -11.48 -23.12
C GLU A 283 7.30 -9.96 -22.93
N SER A 284 6.33 -9.41 -22.18
CA SER A 284 6.24 -7.98 -21.90
C SER A 284 7.14 -7.52 -20.75
N TRP A 285 7.77 -8.45 -20.04
CA TRP A 285 8.75 -8.13 -19.02
C TRP A 285 9.98 -7.50 -19.66
N THR A 286 10.24 -6.25 -19.27
CA THR A 286 11.38 -5.48 -19.76
C THR A 286 12.23 -5.04 -18.58
N GLN A 287 13.53 -5.29 -18.64
CA GLN A 287 14.46 -4.75 -17.65
C GLN A 287 14.59 -3.25 -17.88
N GLN A 288 14.07 -2.45 -16.97
CA GLN A 288 14.09 -0.99 -17.10
C GLN A 288 15.42 -0.43 -16.60
N TYR A 289 15.87 -0.91 -15.44
CA TYR A 289 17.02 -0.33 -14.75
C TYR A 289 17.90 -1.40 -14.13
N VAL A 290 19.19 -1.08 -14.03
CA VAL A 290 20.18 -1.83 -13.25
C VAL A 290 20.87 -0.83 -12.36
N ILE A 291 20.84 -1.06 -11.05
CA ILE A 291 21.54 -0.23 -10.07
C ILE A 291 22.82 -0.97 -9.67
N GLY A 292 23.95 -0.40 -10.06
CA GLY A 292 25.28 -0.97 -9.88
C GLY A 292 25.79 -0.85 -8.43
N GLN A 293 26.60 -1.83 -7.99
CA GLN A 293 27.27 -1.78 -6.68
C GLN A 293 28.14 -0.53 -6.49
N THR A 294 28.78 -0.07 -7.55
CA THR A 294 29.68 1.08 -7.53
C THR A 294 28.93 2.41 -7.59
N GLU A 295 27.65 2.38 -7.96
CA GLU A 295 26.85 3.59 -8.12
C GLU A 295 26.41 4.12 -6.77
N ILE A 296 25.90 3.25 -5.88
CA ILE A 296 25.46 3.63 -4.54
C ILE A 296 26.51 3.17 -3.51
N PRO A 297 27.18 4.08 -2.78
CA PRO A 297 28.18 3.72 -1.78
C PRO A 297 27.62 2.83 -0.67
N GLY A 298 28.21 1.64 -0.47
CA GLY A 298 27.84 0.73 0.62
C GLY A 298 27.13 -0.54 0.15
N SER A 299 26.55 -1.28 1.09
CA SER A 299 25.89 -2.56 0.78
C SER A 299 24.49 -2.33 0.21
N LEU A 300 24.22 -2.87 -0.99
CA LEU A 300 22.88 -2.88 -1.58
C LEU A 300 21.96 -3.97 -0.99
N SER A 301 22.42 -4.71 0.03
CA SER A 301 21.69 -5.87 0.56
C SER A 301 20.36 -5.53 1.24
N TRP A 302 20.15 -4.26 1.59
CA TRP A 302 18.96 -3.73 2.28
C TRP A 302 18.20 -2.69 1.46
N LEU A 303 18.54 -2.55 0.18
CA LEU A 303 17.96 -1.53 -0.68
C LEU A 303 16.44 -1.73 -0.83
N PHE A 304 15.67 -0.72 -0.43
CA PHE A 304 14.22 -0.73 -0.55
C PHE A 304 13.73 0.42 -1.44
N LEU A 305 13.03 0.08 -2.52
CA LEU A 305 12.43 1.06 -3.42
C LEU A 305 11.14 1.58 -2.78
N VAL A 306 11.13 2.86 -2.42
CA VAL A 306 9.99 3.51 -1.76
C VAL A 306 8.94 3.92 -2.80
N GLY A 307 9.38 4.42 -3.95
CA GLY A 307 8.53 4.79 -5.07
C GLY A 307 9.27 5.66 -6.10
N THR A 308 8.54 6.18 -7.07
CA THR A 308 9.10 7.00 -8.17
C THR A 308 8.51 8.41 -8.19
N VAL A 309 9.35 9.39 -8.52
CA VAL A 309 9.03 10.82 -8.63
C VAL A 309 9.67 11.42 -9.88
N ASN A 310 9.34 12.67 -10.22
CA ASN A 310 10.03 13.47 -11.26
C ASN A 310 10.31 12.70 -12.57
N ASP A 311 9.29 12.06 -13.14
CA ASP A 311 9.39 11.31 -14.40
C ASP A 311 10.54 10.27 -14.46
N GLY A 312 10.69 9.53 -13.37
CA GLY A 312 11.49 8.30 -13.31
C GLY A 312 12.63 8.29 -12.30
N GLU A 313 12.79 9.34 -11.49
CA GLU A 313 13.69 9.29 -10.33
C GLU A 313 13.11 8.37 -9.26
N ILE A 314 13.97 7.63 -8.57
CA ILE A 314 13.59 6.57 -7.64
C ILE A 314 13.98 6.98 -6.23
N ILE A 315 13.02 7.04 -5.32
CA ILE A 315 13.26 7.21 -3.90
C ILE A 315 13.67 5.84 -3.33
N ILE A 316 14.85 5.79 -2.73
CA ILE A 316 15.45 4.57 -2.20
C ILE A 316 15.73 4.75 -0.72
N MET A 317 15.22 3.85 0.11
CA MET A 317 15.68 3.67 1.47
C MET A 317 16.89 2.74 1.43
N LYS A 318 18.07 3.32 1.61
CA LYS A 318 19.37 2.65 1.47
C LYS A 318 19.78 1.92 2.75
N SER A 319 19.36 2.44 3.90
CA SER A 319 19.55 1.84 5.22
C SER A 319 18.37 2.21 6.11
N LEU A 320 18.35 1.71 7.35
CA LEU A 320 17.32 2.09 8.33
C LEU A 320 17.33 3.59 8.69
N LYS A 321 18.26 4.38 8.17
CA LYS A 321 18.33 5.82 8.44
C LYS A 321 18.47 6.67 7.19
N GLU A 322 18.89 6.12 6.06
CA GLU A 322 19.26 6.92 4.89
C GLU A 322 18.26 6.76 3.76
N PHE A 323 17.77 7.91 3.27
CA PHE A 323 17.05 8.01 2.00
C PHE A 323 17.90 8.71 0.95
N ILE A 324 17.89 8.17 -0.26
CA ILE A 324 18.50 8.78 -1.43
C ILE A 324 17.46 8.90 -2.55
N LEU A 325 17.65 9.88 -3.41
CA LEU A 325 16.99 9.98 -4.70
C LEU A 325 17.99 9.56 -5.76
N TYR A 326 17.65 8.53 -6.51
CA TYR A 326 18.48 7.98 -7.57
C TYR A 326 17.85 8.28 -8.92
N ASN A 327 18.62 8.89 -9.83
CA ASN A 327 18.19 9.11 -11.19
C ASN A 327 18.80 8.02 -12.09
N PRO A 328 17.99 7.06 -12.59
CA PRO A 328 18.53 5.96 -13.37
C PRO A 328 18.99 6.33 -14.78
N LYS A 329 18.65 7.54 -15.29
CA LYS A 329 19.03 7.98 -16.65
C LYS A 329 20.47 8.51 -16.70
N ASN A 330 20.90 9.19 -15.64
CA ASN A 330 22.23 9.80 -15.55
C ASN A 330 23.06 9.28 -14.37
N HIS A 331 22.55 8.27 -13.66
CA HIS A 331 23.16 7.64 -12.49
C HIS A 331 23.49 8.61 -11.35
N SER A 332 22.82 9.76 -11.28
CA SER A 332 23.04 10.74 -10.22
C SER A 332 22.33 10.34 -8.92
N ILE A 333 22.97 10.66 -7.80
CA ILE A 333 22.46 10.40 -6.46
C ILE A 333 22.37 11.72 -5.72
N ARG A 334 21.20 11.98 -5.15
CA ARG A 334 20.98 13.07 -4.20
C ARG A 334 20.61 12.47 -2.85
N ASN A 335 21.40 12.73 -1.82
CA ASN A 335 21.04 12.37 -0.46
C ASN A 335 19.84 13.21 -0.04
N LEU A 336 18.73 12.56 0.30
CA LEU A 336 17.52 13.26 0.75
C LEU A 336 17.63 13.57 2.23
N HIS A 337 18.00 12.57 3.03
CA HIS A 337 18.13 12.75 4.48
C HIS A 337 18.78 11.53 5.15
N THR A 338 19.46 11.80 6.28
CA THR A 338 19.79 10.79 7.28
C THR A 338 18.91 11.03 8.50
N SER A 339 17.95 10.14 8.71
CA SER A 339 16.98 10.20 9.78
C SER A 339 17.65 10.11 11.15
N GLU A 340 17.23 11.00 12.07
CA GLU A 340 17.48 10.81 13.51
C GLU A 340 16.78 9.55 14.03
N PHE A 341 15.71 9.12 13.36
CA PHE A 341 14.94 7.92 13.67
C PHE A 341 15.58 6.66 13.06
N THR A 342 15.22 5.51 13.60
CA THR A 342 15.57 4.22 12.98
C THR A 342 14.31 3.69 12.32
N LEU A 343 14.26 3.76 11.00
CA LEU A 343 13.08 3.53 10.19
C LEU A 343 12.83 2.03 10.03
N LYS A 344 11.57 1.61 10.17
CA LYS A 344 11.17 0.22 9.90
C LYS A 344 10.95 0.01 8.42
N ASN A 345 10.04 0.79 7.86
CA ASN A 345 9.61 0.79 6.47
C ASN A 345 9.17 2.20 6.08
N ALA A 346 9.16 2.49 4.78
CA ALA A 346 8.75 3.77 4.23
C ALA A 346 8.04 3.55 2.89
N TYR A 347 6.99 4.32 2.61
CA TYR A 347 6.20 4.19 1.39
C TYR A 347 5.79 5.57 0.88
N THR A 348 5.60 5.71 -0.43
CA THR A 348 4.94 6.89 -0.98
C THR A 348 3.52 6.99 -0.45
N TYR A 349 3.12 8.20 -0.08
CA TYR A 349 1.82 8.50 0.50
C TYR A 349 1.23 9.77 -0.11
N ILE A 350 0.01 9.63 -0.61
CA ILE A 350 -0.82 10.74 -1.10
C ILE A 350 -2.09 10.70 -0.26
N GLY A 351 -2.34 11.76 0.50
CA GLY A 351 -3.50 11.85 1.38
C GLY A 351 -4.81 11.96 0.61
N SER A 352 -5.92 11.61 1.25
CA SER A 352 -7.28 11.78 0.73
C SER A 352 -8.22 12.23 1.84
N LEU A 353 -9.48 12.54 1.48
CA LEU A 353 -10.55 12.84 2.44
C LEU A 353 -11.45 11.64 2.73
N VAL A 354 -11.10 10.45 2.23
CA VAL A 354 -11.91 9.24 2.35
C VAL A 354 -12.09 8.86 3.83
N SER A 355 -13.33 8.66 4.26
CA SER A 355 -13.64 8.27 5.65
C SER A 355 -13.89 6.77 5.76
N PRO A 356 -12.99 5.99 6.39
CA PRO A 356 -13.24 4.56 6.60
C PRO A 356 -14.50 4.31 7.43
N THR A 357 -14.81 5.17 8.41
CA THR A 357 -16.03 5.05 9.23
C THR A 357 -17.31 5.26 8.42
N VAL A 358 -17.28 6.17 7.43
CA VAL A 358 -18.44 6.41 6.55
C VAL A 358 -18.63 5.25 5.58
N ILE A 359 -17.55 4.73 5.01
CA ILE A 359 -17.60 3.53 4.15
C ILE A 359 -18.21 2.35 4.93
N ASP A 360 -17.75 2.12 6.16
CA ASP A 360 -18.22 1.00 6.98
C ASP A 360 -19.70 1.11 7.37
N LYS A 361 -20.25 2.33 7.44
CA LYS A 361 -21.66 2.60 7.81
C LYS A 361 -22.65 2.65 6.65
N LYS A 362 -22.20 2.78 5.39
CA LYS A 362 -23.07 3.10 4.23
C LYS A 362 -24.16 2.08 3.91
N THR A 363 -24.14 0.87 4.48
CA THR A 363 -25.09 -0.22 4.20
C THR A 363 -26.21 -0.41 5.22
N PHE A 364 -26.13 0.17 6.43
CA PHE A 364 -27.24 0.04 7.40
C PHE A 364 -28.50 0.81 6.97
N LYS A 365 -28.44 1.63 5.91
CA LYS A 365 -29.58 2.42 5.42
C LYS A 365 -30.30 1.83 4.20
N THR A 366 -29.79 0.78 3.58
CA THR A 366 -30.42 0.19 2.39
C THR A 366 -31.39 -0.95 2.70
N GLU A 367 -31.54 -1.39 3.96
CA GLU A 367 -32.46 -2.46 4.33
C GLU A 367 -33.77 -2.00 5.01
N GLU A 368 -33.94 -0.72 5.38
CA GLU A 368 -35.20 -0.22 6.01
C GLU A 368 -36.18 0.45 5.02
N GLY A 369 -35.98 0.29 3.71
CA GLY A 369 -36.78 0.92 2.66
C GLY A 369 -37.65 -0.05 1.86
N GLY A 370 -38.39 -0.93 2.53
CA GLY A 370 -39.28 -1.88 1.86
C GLY A 370 -40.40 -2.35 2.78
N SER A 371 -41.38 -1.46 3.00
CA SER A 371 -42.70 -1.79 3.58
C SER A 371 -43.78 -1.56 2.54
#